data_AF-A0A957ZM82-F1
#
_entry.id   AF-A0A957ZM82-F1
#
_cell.length_a   1.000
_cell.length_b   1.000
_cell.length_c   1.000
_cell.angle_alpha   90.00
_cell.angle_beta   90.00
_cell.angle_gamma   90.00
#
_symmetry.space_group_name_H-M   'P 1'
#
loop_
_entity.id
_entity.type
_entity.pdbx_description
1 polymer ?
#
loop_
_entity_poly.entity_id
_entity_poly.type
_entity_poly.pdbx_seq_one_letter_code
_entity_poly.pdbx_strand_id
1 'polypeptide(L)'
;MTATNRHAGKNSTPALSDPWLWLLAGLVVIYVVLFTAQAWDLHAGMRTHRSDLGQIDQSIWNSSRGRFLAQTDNGYEATRLTDHVEPILVLISPVYWLWDDVRALLLLQVVAVALGVFPLYLLALRRFAVLLAPQERRQIWRIEPVQQLTR
;
A
#
# COMPACT_ATOMS: atom_id res chain seq x y z
N MET A 1 8.23 -25.92 -40.39
CA MET A 1 7.59 -25.06 -39.36
C MET A 1 7.44 -25.89 -38.10
N THR A 2 8.42 -25.83 -37.19
CA THR A 2 8.45 -26.66 -35.98
C THR A 2 8.30 -25.75 -34.78
N ALA A 3 7.10 -25.76 -34.18
CA ALA A 3 6.81 -25.05 -32.95
C ALA A 3 7.65 -25.66 -31.81
N THR A 4 8.64 -24.92 -31.31
CA THR A 4 9.43 -25.32 -30.15
C THR A 4 8.59 -25.11 -28.89
N ASN A 5 8.07 -26.22 -28.39
CA ASN A 5 7.29 -26.31 -27.17
C ASN A 5 8.21 -26.07 -25.96
N ARG A 6 8.32 -24.81 -25.50
CA ARG A 6 9.09 -24.45 -24.30
C ARG A 6 8.25 -24.69 -23.04
N HIS A 7 8.06 -25.95 -22.67
CA HIS A 7 7.74 -26.31 -21.30
C HIS A 7 9.02 -26.26 -20.45
N ALA A 8 9.43 -25.04 -20.07
CA ALA A 8 10.46 -24.85 -19.05
C ALA A 8 9.91 -25.33 -17.70
N GLY A 9 10.56 -26.35 -17.12
CA GLY A 9 10.21 -26.92 -15.83
C GLY A 9 10.10 -25.85 -14.74
N LYS A 10 8.97 -25.86 -14.03
CA LYS A 10 8.71 -25.04 -12.85
C LYS A 10 9.53 -25.56 -11.65
N ASN A 11 10.83 -25.30 -11.66
CA ASN A 11 11.61 -25.31 -10.42
C ASN A 11 11.58 -23.89 -9.83
N SER A 12 10.39 -23.42 -9.49
CA SER A 12 10.23 -22.19 -8.71
C SER A 12 10.67 -22.51 -7.28
N THR A 13 11.85 -22.05 -6.89
CA THR A 13 12.23 -21.95 -5.48
C THR A 13 11.11 -21.25 -4.73
N PRO A 14 10.64 -21.79 -3.58
CA PRO A 14 9.56 -21.17 -2.83
C PRO A 14 9.95 -19.73 -2.50
N ALA A 15 9.07 -18.76 -2.78
CA ALA A 15 9.37 -17.33 -2.65
C ALA A 15 9.92 -16.93 -1.26
N LEU A 16 9.64 -17.71 -0.22
CA LEU A 16 10.10 -17.53 1.16
C LEU A 16 11.62 -17.79 1.35
N SER A 17 12.28 -18.47 0.42
CA SER A 17 13.73 -18.69 0.46
C SER A 17 14.54 -17.60 -0.25
N ASP A 18 13.88 -16.56 -0.75
CA ASP A 18 14.52 -15.46 -1.46
C ASP A 18 15.08 -14.42 -0.45
N PRO A 19 16.41 -14.24 -0.34
CA PRO A 19 16.98 -13.26 0.61
C PRO A 19 16.54 -11.83 0.32
N TRP A 20 16.19 -11.51 -0.93
CA TRP A 20 15.72 -10.17 -1.30
C TRP A 20 14.33 -9.87 -0.78
N LEU A 21 13.49 -10.90 -0.61
CA LEU A 21 12.17 -10.76 0.01
C LEU A 21 12.32 -10.38 1.49
N TRP A 22 13.29 -10.96 2.19
CA TRP A 22 13.57 -10.63 3.59
C TRP A 22 14.16 -9.23 3.75
N LEU A 23 15.06 -8.82 2.84
CA LEU A 23 15.53 -7.44 2.79
C LEU A 23 14.36 -6.46 2.56
N LEU A 24 13.49 -6.77 1.60
CA LEU A 24 12.31 -5.97 1.30
C LEU A 24 11.37 -5.86 2.51
N ALA A 25 11.11 -6.98 3.19
CA ALA A 25 10.31 -6.99 4.41
C ALA A 25 10.94 -6.12 5.52
N GLY A 26 12.27 -6.17 5.68
CA GLY A 26 13.00 -5.29 6.59
C GLY A 26 12.81 -3.81 6.25
N LEU A 27 12.93 -3.44 4.97
CA LEU A 27 12.70 -2.07 4.51
C LEU A 27 11.25 -1.62 4.71
N VAL A 28 10.27 -2.50 4.53
CA VAL A 28 8.85 -2.24 4.82
C VAL A 28 8.66 -1.93 6.30
N VAL A 29 9.24 -2.73 7.20
CA VAL A 29 9.15 -2.49 8.65
C VAL A 29 9.77 -1.14 9.01
N ILE A 30 10.97 -0.83 8.49
CA ILE A 30 11.63 0.46 8.72
C ILE A 30 10.76 1.61 8.22
N TYR A 31 10.20 1.51 7.01
CA TYR A 31 9.30 2.51 6.45
C TYR A 31 8.08 2.73 7.35
N VAL A 32 7.39 1.66 7.76
CA VAL A 32 6.20 1.76 8.60
C VAL A 32 6.53 2.45 9.92
N VAL A 33 7.60 2.04 10.60
CA VAL A 33 8.00 2.65 11.87
C VAL A 33 8.29 4.14 11.71
N LEU A 34 9.12 4.52 10.72
CA LEU A 34 9.53 5.92 10.53
C LEU A 34 8.35 6.81 10.14
N PHE A 35 7.53 6.38 9.18
CA PHE A 35 6.43 7.20 8.67
C PHE A 35 5.23 7.24 9.61
N THR A 36 4.98 6.18 10.38
CA THR A 36 3.98 6.24 11.46
C THR A 36 4.42 7.21 12.56
N ALA A 37 5.68 7.14 13.02
CA ALA A 37 6.19 8.08 14.02
C ALA A 37 6.06 9.53 13.53
N GLN A 38 6.50 9.80 12.30
CA GLN A 38 6.38 11.13 11.72
C GLN A 38 4.92 11.59 11.55
N ALA A 39 4.02 10.72 11.11
CA ALA A 39 2.60 11.06 10.96
C ALA A 39 1.97 11.42 12.32
N TRP A 40 2.31 10.69 13.38
CA TRP A 40 1.84 11.00 14.73
C TRP A 40 2.43 12.29 15.30
N ASP A 41 3.72 12.56 15.07
CA ASP A 41 4.35 13.82 15.50
C ASP A 41 3.74 15.03 14.76
N LEU A 42 3.49 14.90 13.45
CA LEU A 42 2.77 15.92 12.70
C LEU A 42 1.36 16.12 13.24
N HIS A 43 0.65 15.04 13.60
CA HIS A 43 -0.68 15.13 14.17
C HIS A 43 -0.68 15.83 15.53
N ALA A 44 0.24 15.45 16.42
CA ALA A 44 0.44 16.09 17.72
C ALA A 44 0.80 17.58 17.57
N GLY A 45 1.55 17.93 16.51
CA GLY A 45 1.84 19.31 16.12
C GLY A 45 0.71 20.04 15.38
N MET A 46 -0.47 19.44 15.21
CA MET A 46 -1.62 19.99 14.47
C MET A 46 -1.35 20.26 12.98
N ARG A 47 -0.43 19.51 12.37
CA ARG A 47 0.06 19.67 10.99
C ARG A 47 -0.52 18.64 10.01
N THR A 48 -1.70 18.09 10.29
CA THR A 48 -2.35 17.07 9.46
C THR A 48 -3.65 17.56 8.84
N HIS A 49 -3.66 18.81 8.35
CA HIS A 49 -4.79 19.40 7.62
C HIS A 49 -6.14 19.22 8.35
N ARG A 50 -6.31 19.96 9.46
CA ARG A 50 -7.42 19.84 10.42
C ARG A 50 -8.78 19.53 9.79
N SER A 51 -9.19 20.28 8.76
CA SER A 51 -10.49 20.10 8.10
C SER A 51 -10.55 18.76 7.36
N ASP A 52 -9.59 18.50 6.48
CA ASP A 52 -9.60 17.34 5.60
C ASP A 52 -9.54 16.03 6.39
N LEU A 53 -8.57 15.91 7.31
CA LEU A 53 -8.44 14.72 8.14
C LEU A 53 -9.63 14.58 9.09
N GLY A 54 -10.09 15.67 9.70
CA GLY A 54 -11.20 15.64 10.66
C GLY A 54 -12.52 15.19 10.03
N GLN A 55 -12.79 15.64 8.80
CA GLN A 55 -13.96 15.22 8.03
C GLN A 55 -13.93 13.71 7.68
N ILE A 56 -12.77 13.19 7.28
CA ILE A 56 -12.56 11.76 7.01
C ILE A 56 -12.71 10.93 8.30
N ASP A 57 -12.00 11.33 9.35
CA ASP A 57 -12.03 10.72 10.69
C ASP A 57 -13.47 10.61 11.20
N GLN A 58 -14.19 11.74 11.24
CA GLN A 58 -15.56 11.79 11.73
C GLN A 58 -16.51 10.91 10.90
N SER A 59 -16.34 10.86 9.57
CA SER A 59 -17.16 10.01 8.69
C SER A 59 -16.95 8.52 8.93
N ILE A 60 -15.70 8.10 9.09
CA ILE A 60 -15.34 6.71 9.37
C ILE A 60 -15.81 6.34 10.77
N TRP A 61 -15.53 7.19 11.76
CA TRP A 61 -15.94 6.99 13.15
C TRP A 61 -17.46 6.86 13.28
N ASN A 62 -18.23 7.77 12.68
CA ASN A 62 -19.69 7.71 12.70
C ASN A 62 -20.22 6.45 12.02
N SER A 63 -19.60 6.01 10.92
CA SER A 63 -19.98 4.76 10.25
C SER A 63 -19.77 3.55 11.17
N SER A 64 -18.71 3.55 11.98
CA SER A 64 -18.47 2.50 12.99
C SER A 64 -19.56 2.43 14.08
N ARG A 65 -20.34 3.51 14.24
CA ARG A 65 -21.46 3.68 15.17
C ARG A 65 -22.83 3.62 14.48
N GLY A 66 -22.88 3.18 13.22
CA GLY A 66 -24.13 3.05 12.46
C GLY A 66 -24.66 4.35 11.83
N ARG A 67 -23.94 5.47 11.95
CA ARG A 67 -24.24 6.73 11.28
C ARG A 67 -23.48 6.81 9.97
N PHE A 68 -24.10 6.35 8.89
CA PHE A 68 -23.47 6.17 7.59
C PHE A 68 -22.83 7.46 7.05
N LEU A 69 -21.50 7.51 7.04
CA LEU A 69 -20.67 8.60 6.50
C LEU A 69 -21.10 10.00 6.98
N ALA A 70 -21.60 10.10 8.21
CA ALA A 70 -22.01 11.39 8.78
C ALA A 70 -20.78 12.20 9.18
N GLN A 71 -20.77 13.49 8.83
CA GLN A 71 -19.74 14.45 9.20
C GLN A 71 -20.33 15.82 9.49
N THR A 72 -19.50 16.71 10.01
CA THR A 72 -19.74 18.13 10.15
C THR A 72 -19.03 18.81 9.00
N ASP A 73 -19.79 19.43 8.12
CA ASP A 73 -19.27 20.28 7.05
C ASP A 73 -19.80 21.70 7.24
N ASN A 74 -18.90 22.68 7.20
CA ASN A 74 -19.21 24.10 7.39
C ASN A 74 -20.09 24.42 8.62
N GLY A 75 -19.99 23.62 9.68
CA GLY A 75 -20.76 23.78 10.92
C GLY A 75 -22.13 23.09 10.94
N TYR A 76 -22.51 22.38 9.88
CA TYR A 76 -23.76 21.64 9.77
C TYR A 76 -23.50 20.14 9.69
N GLU A 77 -24.46 19.34 10.14
CA GLU A 77 -24.43 17.90 9.88
C GLU A 77 -24.67 17.65 8.39
N ALA A 78 -23.78 16.90 7.76
CA ALA A 78 -23.84 16.49 6.38
C ALA A 78 -23.42 15.03 6.26
N THR A 79 -23.68 14.43 5.09
CA THR A 79 -23.00 13.20 4.70
C THR A 79 -21.78 13.54 3.86
N ARG A 80 -20.71 12.75 4.01
CA ARG A 80 -19.51 12.90 3.17
C ARG A 80 -19.81 12.79 1.68
N LEU A 81 -20.88 12.06 1.32
CA LEU A 81 -21.35 11.89 -0.05
C LEU A 81 -21.85 13.18 -0.71
N THR A 82 -22.05 14.27 0.05
CA THR A 82 -22.43 15.57 -0.51
C THR A 82 -21.36 16.12 -1.45
N ASP A 83 -20.08 16.00 -1.06
CA ASP A 83 -18.94 16.54 -1.83
C ASP A 83 -17.95 15.47 -2.30
N HIS A 84 -17.89 14.31 -1.62
CA HIS A 84 -16.93 13.24 -1.88
C HIS A 84 -17.58 11.86 -1.84
N VAL A 85 -17.62 11.17 -2.98
CA VAL A 85 -18.17 9.80 -3.08
C VAL A 85 -17.11 8.78 -2.70
N GLU A 86 -16.99 8.49 -1.40
CA GLU A 86 -15.98 7.58 -0.83
C GLU A 86 -16.60 6.45 0.02
N PRO A 87 -17.43 5.56 -0.56
CA PRO A 87 -18.09 4.49 0.19
C PRO A 87 -17.11 3.48 0.82
N ILE A 88 -15.86 3.43 0.32
CA ILE A 88 -14.80 2.59 0.87
C ILE A 88 -14.51 2.91 2.35
N LEU A 89 -14.77 4.14 2.80
CA LEU A 89 -14.56 4.56 4.18
C LEU A 89 -15.41 3.77 5.18
N VAL A 90 -16.56 3.24 4.76
CA VAL A 90 -17.39 2.37 5.59
C VAL A 90 -16.69 1.06 5.87
N LEU A 91 -15.96 0.49 4.89
CA LEU A 91 -15.18 -0.73 5.09
C LEU A 91 -13.96 -0.51 6.00
N ILE A 92 -13.49 0.73 6.14
CA ILE A 92 -12.42 1.10 7.05
C ILE A 92 -12.93 1.29 8.49
N SER A 93 -14.22 1.59 8.66
CA SER A 93 -14.83 1.90 9.96
C SER A 93 -14.61 0.88 11.10
N PRO A 94 -14.48 -0.45 10.84
CA PRO A 94 -14.16 -1.40 11.91
C PRO A 94 -12.83 -1.13 12.62
N VAL A 95 -11.91 -0.35 12.04
CA VAL A 95 -10.66 0.07 12.71
C VAL A 95 -10.94 0.75 14.05
N TYR A 96 -12.01 1.55 14.15
CA TYR A 96 -12.40 2.23 15.39
C TYR A 96 -12.95 1.30 16.46
N TRP A 97 -13.28 0.04 16.13
CA TRP A 97 -13.61 -0.96 17.15
C TRP A 97 -12.37 -1.52 17.85
N LEU A 98 -11.21 -1.49 17.18
CA LEU A 98 -9.93 -1.92 17.74
C LEU A 98 -9.22 -0.77 18.42
N TRP A 99 -9.25 0.41 17.82
CA TRP A 99 -8.56 1.59 18.33
C TRP A 99 -9.33 2.87 18.01
N ASP A 100 -9.98 3.44 19.03
CA ASP A 100 -10.81 4.65 18.93
C ASP A 100 -9.95 5.93 18.93
N ASP A 101 -9.08 6.10 17.91
CA ASP A 101 -8.16 7.23 17.77
C ASP A 101 -7.77 7.44 16.28
N VAL A 102 -7.73 8.69 15.81
CA VAL A 102 -7.35 9.04 14.43
C VAL A 102 -5.94 8.56 14.05
N ARG A 103 -5.06 8.36 15.03
CA ARG A 103 -3.73 7.75 14.83
C ARG A 103 -3.81 6.35 14.23
N ALA A 104 -4.91 5.63 14.44
CA ALA A 104 -5.18 4.34 13.80
C ALA A 104 -5.33 4.48 12.28
N LEU A 105 -6.00 5.55 11.80
CA LEU A 105 -6.13 5.83 10.37
C LEU A 105 -4.78 6.23 9.76
N LEU A 106 -3.99 7.04 10.46
CA LEU A 106 -2.65 7.42 10.02
C LEU A 106 -1.74 6.20 9.89
N LEU A 107 -1.79 5.28 10.85
CA LEU A 107 -1.09 4.00 10.78
C LEU A 107 -1.59 3.16 9.60
N LEU A 108 -2.91 3.03 9.43
CA LEU A 108 -3.50 2.29 8.33
C LEU A 108 -3.03 2.82 6.98
N GLN A 109 -2.99 4.14 6.79
CA GLN A 109 -2.51 4.77 5.57
C GLN A 109 -1.04 4.41 5.29
N VAL A 110 -0.16 4.50 6.29
CA VAL A 110 1.25 4.13 6.14
C VAL A 110 1.41 2.65 5.78
N VAL A 111 0.67 1.76 6.45
CA VAL A 111 0.71 0.31 6.17
C VAL A 111 0.17 0.02 4.78
N ALA A 112 -0.96 0.62 4.37
CA ALA A 112 -1.54 0.43 3.05
C ALA A 112 -0.57 0.81 1.92
N VAL A 113 0.14 1.94 2.07
CA VAL A 113 1.18 2.35 1.12
C VAL A 113 2.34 1.36 1.11
N ALA A 114 2.82 0.94 2.29
CA ALA A 114 3.93 0.00 2.40
C ALA A 114 3.61 -1.38 1.78
N LEU A 115 2.37 -1.87 1.95
CA LEU A 115 1.91 -3.12 1.35
C LEU A 115 1.89 -3.09 -0.19
N GLY A 116 1.83 -1.90 -0.80
CA GLY A 116 1.90 -1.72 -2.26
C GLY A 116 3.19 -2.25 -2.88
N VAL A 117 4.27 -2.43 -2.09
CA VAL A 117 5.55 -2.93 -2.60
C VAL A 117 5.50 -4.40 -3.00
N PHE A 118 4.67 -5.22 -2.34
CA PHE A 118 4.59 -6.67 -2.61
C PHE A 118 4.02 -6.99 -4.00
N PRO A 119 2.86 -6.46 -4.44
CA PRO A 119 2.38 -6.70 -5.78
C PRO A 119 3.35 -6.15 -6.85
N LEU A 120 4.04 -5.04 -6.57
CA LEU A 120 5.07 -4.51 -7.47
C LEU A 120 6.28 -5.45 -7.57
N TYR A 121 6.76 -5.99 -6.45
CA TYR A 121 7.83 -6.98 -6.41
C TYR A 121 7.46 -8.23 -7.22
N LEU A 122 6.27 -8.77 -7.00
CA LEU A 122 5.77 -9.94 -7.72
C LEU A 122 5.60 -9.65 -9.22
N LEU A 123 5.12 -8.45 -9.58
CA LEU A 123 5.01 -8.04 -10.97
C LEU A 123 6.39 -7.93 -11.63
N ALA A 124 7.37 -7.35 -10.95
CA ALA A 124 8.74 -7.27 -11.45
C ALA A 124 9.33 -8.65 -11.71
N LEU A 125 9.19 -9.59 -10.76
CA LEU A 125 9.63 -10.98 -10.94
C LEU A 125 8.96 -11.65 -12.16
N ARG A 126 7.66 -11.45 -12.35
CA ARG A 126 6.94 -11.97 -13.52
C ARG A 126 7.46 -11.37 -14.82
N ARG A 127 7.74 -10.06 -14.86
CA ARG A 127 8.26 -9.38 -16.06
C ARG A 127 9.69 -9.80 -16.37
N PHE A 128 10.56 -9.91 -15.38
CA PHE A 128 11.93 -10.39 -15.57
C PHE A 128 12.01 -11.84 -16.01
N ALA A 129 11.06 -12.68 -15.60
CA ALA A 129 10.97 -14.05 -16.09
C ALA A 129 10.69 -14.12 -17.60
N VAL A 130 9.95 -13.15 -18.14
CA VAL A 130 9.61 -13.08 -19.58
C VAL A 130 10.74 -12.41 -20.38
N LEU A 131 11.29 -11.32 -19.86
CA LEU A 131 12.21 -10.45 -20.61
C LEU A 131 13.67 -10.94 -20.60
N LEU A 132 14.08 -11.72 -19.60
CA LEU A 132 15.50 -12.05 -19.39
C LEU A 132 15.76 -13.55 -19.45
N ALA A 133 16.84 -13.92 -20.14
CA ALA A 133 17.40 -15.25 -20.07
C ALA A 133 17.88 -15.58 -18.63
N PRO A 134 17.92 -16.85 -18.21
CA PRO A 134 18.30 -17.23 -16.84
C PRO A 134 19.67 -16.71 -16.38
N GLN A 135 20.62 -16.55 -17.31
CA GLN A 135 21.96 -16.01 -17.04
C GLN A 135 21.91 -14.50 -16.77
N GLU A 136 21.08 -13.76 -17.51
CA GLU A 136 20.89 -12.31 -17.39
C GLU A 136 20.15 -11.93 -16.10
N ARG A 137 19.25 -12.80 -15.60
CA ARG A 137 18.57 -12.59 -14.30
C ARG A 137 19.52 -12.47 -13.12
N ARG A 138 20.66 -13.17 -13.15
CA ARG A 138 21.70 -13.08 -12.11
C ARG A 138 22.51 -11.78 -12.20
N GLN A 139 22.37 -11.06 -13.31
CA GLN A 139 23.10 -9.84 -13.63
C GLN A 139 22.17 -8.61 -13.74
N ILE A 140 20.91 -8.72 -13.30
CA ILE A 140 19.93 -7.62 -13.27
C ILE A 140 20.52 -6.34 -12.66
N TRP A 141 21.40 -6.50 -11.68
CA TRP A 141 22.05 -5.42 -10.93
C TRP A 141 23.30 -4.86 -11.59
N ARG A 142 23.81 -5.48 -12.67
CA ARG A 142 25.14 -5.19 -13.23
C ARG A 142 25.16 -4.26 -14.44
N ILE A 143 24.05 -4.00 -15.11
CA ILE A 143 23.77 -2.93 -16.11
C ILE A 143 22.36 -3.26 -16.65
N GLU A 144 21.45 -2.29 -16.67
CA GLU A 144 20.02 -2.48 -17.00
C GLU A 144 19.82 -3.19 -18.36
N PRO A 145 19.50 -4.50 -18.39
CA PRO A 145 19.24 -5.20 -19.65
C PRO A 145 17.93 -4.70 -20.29
N VAL A 146 17.03 -4.13 -19.48
CA VAL A 146 15.77 -3.52 -19.91
C VAL A 146 16.00 -2.27 -20.77
N GLN A 147 17.04 -1.48 -20.50
CA GLN A 147 17.41 -0.33 -21.35
C GLN A 147 17.89 -0.77 -22.73
N GLN A 148 18.48 -1.96 -22.85
CA GLN A 148 18.95 -2.48 -24.13
C GLN A 148 17.79 -3.00 -25.02
N LEU A 149 16.66 -3.39 -24.41
CA LEU A 149 15.46 -3.86 -25.12
C LEU A 149 14.50 -2.74 -25.55
N THR A 150 14.69 -1.52 -25.06
CA THR A 150 13.84 -0.35 -25.34
C THR A 150 14.47 0.67 -26.30
N ARG A 151 15.59 0.31 -26.93
CA ARG A 151 16.19 1.02 -28.08
C ARG A 151 16.05 0.17 -29.34
#